data_AF-A0A8B8AUQ3-F1
#
_entry.id   AF-A0A8B8AUQ3-F1
#
_cell.length_a   1.000
_cell.length_b   1.000
_cell.length_c   1.000
_cell.angle_alpha   90.00
_cell.angle_beta   90.00
_cell.angle_gamma   90.00
#
_symmetry.space_group_name_H-M   'P 1'
#
loop_
_entity.id
_entity.type
_entity.pdbx_description
1 polymer ?
#
loop_
_entity_poly.entity_id
_entity_poly.type
_entity_poly.pdbx_seq_one_letter_code
_entity_poly.pdbx_strand_id
1 'polypeptide(L)'
;MLKGTVFLCYVIGGVIIPFDVLTYENLALRKSTWQLHPLPLEGFSAERAVDGQKSNLAEFGGECTVSAYGKLTAEWRVELGKILSIHHIVIHYATSIYTGVKDDSYSAHFLGFSVYISNTTFKRDGVLCFKDVNYTRSTIPNPVNITCPYHGRYVIYYNNRTQWPFPAEYSRLAYNCICEVEVYGCRKQGRYGENCAISCPTNCLDSVCHVVNGTCFGCSMGYKGEMCDLECPFGFYGHDCLENCSANCGVSRLCDRKTGNCMQACQTGWKGNRCIRECDGGFFGHNCTELCGECFEKERCHHVNGSCLKGCAYGYSGINCTNDEGLHISIIF
;
A
#
# COMPACT_ATOMS: atom_id res chain seq x y z
N MET A 1 16.85 5.96 -29.09
CA MET A 1 16.04 4.81 -29.53
C MET A 1 16.81 3.53 -29.25
N LEU A 2 16.45 2.79 -28.22
CA LEU A 2 16.78 1.36 -28.13
C LEU A 2 15.50 0.65 -27.66
N LYS A 3 14.72 0.18 -28.63
CA LYS A 3 13.82 -0.93 -28.38
C LYS A 3 14.73 -2.16 -28.31
N GLY A 4 14.86 -2.78 -27.14
CA GLY A 4 15.40 -4.14 -27.04
C GLY A 4 14.39 -5.12 -27.61
N THR A 5 14.16 -5.10 -28.92
CA THR A 5 13.30 -6.09 -29.59
C THR A 5 14.19 -7.23 -30.05
N VAL A 6 14.20 -8.33 -29.31
CA VAL A 6 14.79 -9.58 -29.80
C VAL A 6 13.74 -10.25 -30.70
N PHE A 7 13.94 -10.18 -32.02
CA PHE A 7 13.15 -10.93 -32.99
C PHE A 7 13.64 -12.38 -33.06
N LEU A 8 12.89 -13.31 -32.47
CA LEU A 8 13.05 -14.74 -32.74
C LEU A 8 12.06 -15.13 -33.86
N CYS A 9 12.57 -15.24 -35.09
CA CYS A 9 11.78 -15.67 -36.23
C CYS A 9 11.74 -17.20 -36.31
N TYR A 10 10.56 -17.80 -36.14
CA TYR A 10 10.28 -19.15 -36.65
C TYR A 10 9.40 -19.04 -37.89
N VAL A 11 9.86 -19.59 -39.01
CA VAL A 11 9.07 -19.70 -40.23
C VAL A 11 8.23 -20.96 -40.14
N ILE A 12 6.96 -20.83 -39.76
CA ILE A 12 5.95 -21.85 -40.02
C ILE A 12 4.82 -21.16 -40.81
N GLY A 13 4.75 -21.44 -42.12
CA GLY A 13 3.57 -21.08 -42.93
C GLY A 13 3.41 -19.60 -43.32
N GLY A 14 4.49 -18.83 -43.47
CA GLY A 14 4.44 -17.53 -44.18
C GLY A 14 3.78 -16.35 -43.44
N VAL A 15 3.42 -16.50 -42.16
CA VAL A 15 2.94 -15.40 -41.32
C VAL A 15 4.05 -14.99 -40.35
N ILE A 16 4.57 -13.77 -40.50
CA ILE A 16 5.48 -13.16 -39.52
C ILE A 16 4.60 -12.71 -38.34
N ILE A 17 4.55 -13.50 -37.28
CA ILE A 17 3.93 -13.07 -36.01
C ILE A 17 5.04 -12.41 -35.18
N PRO A 18 4.99 -11.09 -34.92
CA PRO A 18 5.93 -10.47 -33.99
C PRO A 18 5.67 -11.01 -32.59
N PHE A 19 6.57 -11.83 -32.08
CA PHE A 19 6.65 -12.11 -30.65
C PHE A 19 7.45 -10.97 -30.02
N ASP A 20 6.75 -10.04 -29.37
CA ASP A 20 7.42 -9.09 -28.46
C ASP A 20 7.95 -9.88 -27.26
N VAL A 21 9.26 -10.07 -27.18
CA VAL A 21 9.93 -10.52 -25.95
C VAL A 21 9.90 -9.34 -24.98
N LEU A 22 8.90 -9.33 -24.10
CA LEU A 22 8.60 -8.22 -23.20
C LEU A 22 9.50 -8.24 -21.97
N THR A 23 10.79 -7.94 -22.11
CA THR A 23 11.63 -7.64 -20.94
C THR A 23 11.10 -6.40 -20.19
N TYR A 24 11.62 -6.11 -19.00
CA TYR A 24 11.29 -4.85 -18.31
C TYR A 24 11.50 -3.64 -19.23
N GLU A 25 10.48 -2.78 -19.32
CA GLU A 25 10.48 -1.58 -20.17
C GLU A 25 10.78 -0.33 -19.33
N ASN A 26 11.40 0.70 -19.91
CA ASN A 26 11.47 2.01 -19.27
C ASN A 26 10.08 2.68 -19.27
N LEU A 27 9.39 2.57 -18.13
CA LEU A 27 8.05 3.07 -17.88
C LEU A 27 7.98 4.61 -17.78
N ALA A 28 9.12 5.27 -17.51
CA ALA A 28 9.20 6.72 -17.36
C ALA A 28 9.41 7.45 -18.68
N LEU A 29 9.86 6.78 -19.73
CA LEU A 29 10.19 7.39 -21.02
C LEU A 29 9.04 8.26 -21.56
N ARG A 30 9.32 9.56 -21.75
CA ARG A 30 8.41 10.60 -22.26
C ARG A 30 7.11 10.73 -21.46
N LYS A 31 7.17 10.44 -20.17
CA LYS A 31 6.04 10.62 -19.25
C LYS A 31 5.96 12.05 -18.73
N SER A 32 4.80 12.36 -18.16
CA SER A 32 4.56 13.64 -17.50
C SER A 32 5.42 13.76 -16.25
N THR A 33 6.04 14.92 -16.07
CA THR A 33 6.97 15.19 -14.97
C THR A 33 6.63 16.51 -14.30
N TRP A 34 7.05 16.63 -13.05
CA TRP A 34 6.99 17.86 -12.29
C TRP A 34 8.25 18.02 -11.45
N GLN A 35 8.70 19.25 -11.25
CA GLN A 35 9.79 19.55 -10.33
C GLN A 35 9.47 20.76 -9.45
N LEU A 36 10.00 20.72 -8.23
CA LEU A 36 9.97 21.82 -7.29
C LEU A 36 11.09 22.81 -7.62
N HIS A 37 10.76 24.11 -7.67
CA HIS A 37 11.70 25.19 -7.93
C HIS A 37 12.52 25.00 -9.23
N PRO A 38 11.90 24.84 -10.42
CA PRO A 38 12.65 24.77 -11.68
C PRO A 38 13.52 26.03 -11.88
N LEU A 39 14.72 25.87 -12.44
CA LEU A 39 15.55 27.01 -12.83
C LEU A 39 14.82 27.80 -13.93
N PRO A 40 14.60 29.13 -13.80
CA PRO A 40 13.82 29.93 -14.75
C PRO A 40 14.67 30.33 -15.96
N LEU A 41 15.35 29.37 -16.56
CA LEU A 41 16.12 29.50 -17.79
C LEU A 41 15.57 28.53 -18.83
N GLU A 42 15.61 28.90 -20.11
CA GLU A 42 15.20 28.00 -21.18
C GLU A 42 16.05 26.74 -21.18
N GLY A 43 15.38 25.59 -21.31
CA GLY A 43 16.06 24.31 -21.34
C GLY A 43 16.54 23.81 -19.98
N PHE A 44 15.70 23.83 -18.94
CA PHE A 44 15.95 23.09 -17.68
C PHE A 44 14.69 22.42 -17.14
N SER A 45 13.75 22.17 -18.04
CA SER A 45 12.43 21.63 -17.74
C SER A 45 12.49 20.21 -17.17
N ALA A 46 11.41 19.77 -16.52
CA ALA A 46 11.40 18.52 -15.75
C ALA A 46 11.46 17.27 -16.65
N GLU A 47 10.95 17.39 -17.88
CA GLU A 47 10.79 16.30 -18.84
C GLU A 47 12.10 15.84 -19.46
N ARG A 48 13.16 16.66 -19.36
CA ARG A 48 14.50 16.28 -19.81
C ARG A 48 15.00 15.01 -19.13
N ALA A 49 14.68 14.86 -17.84
CA ALA A 49 15.07 13.67 -17.08
C ALA A 49 14.34 12.38 -17.50
N VAL A 50 13.46 12.41 -18.50
CA VAL A 50 12.78 11.21 -19.02
C VAL A 50 12.68 11.20 -20.54
N ASP A 51 13.48 12.00 -21.24
CA ASP A 51 13.40 12.10 -22.70
C ASP A 51 14.23 11.02 -23.42
N GLY A 52 15.08 10.31 -22.68
CA GLY A 52 15.96 9.24 -23.16
C GLY A 52 17.31 9.72 -23.69
N GLN A 53 17.64 11.00 -23.56
CA GLN A 53 18.92 11.59 -23.94
C GLN A 53 19.91 11.47 -22.78
N LYS A 54 21.11 10.99 -23.08
CA LYS A 54 22.19 10.78 -22.09
C LYS A 54 23.59 10.87 -22.72
N SER A 55 23.68 11.55 -23.86
CA SER A 55 24.94 11.78 -24.59
C SER A 55 25.82 12.81 -23.91
N ASN A 56 25.22 13.82 -23.28
CA ASN A 56 25.92 14.92 -22.64
C ASN A 56 25.35 15.19 -21.24
N LEU A 57 25.95 14.54 -20.24
CA LEU A 57 25.56 14.67 -18.84
C LEU A 57 26.05 15.97 -18.17
N ALA A 58 26.65 16.89 -18.93
CA ALA A 58 27.00 18.19 -18.38
C ALA A 58 25.76 18.95 -17.90
N GLU A 59 25.83 19.65 -16.75
CA GLU A 59 24.69 20.45 -16.24
C GLU A 59 24.09 21.37 -17.31
N PHE A 60 24.96 22.11 -18.02
CA PHE A 60 24.58 23.00 -19.13
C PHE A 60 24.66 22.32 -20.50
N GLY A 61 24.80 20.99 -20.54
CA GLY A 61 24.92 20.18 -21.74
C GLY A 61 23.63 20.05 -22.56
N GLY A 62 22.51 20.53 -22.03
CA GLY A 62 21.22 20.54 -22.73
C GLY A 62 20.35 19.32 -22.49
N GLU A 63 20.79 18.35 -21.68
CA GLU A 63 20.07 17.09 -21.42
C GLU A 63 19.61 16.93 -19.97
N CYS A 64 19.97 17.85 -19.08
CA CYS A 64 19.66 17.74 -17.66
C CYS A 64 18.53 18.67 -17.20
N THR A 65 17.78 18.22 -16.21
CA THR A 65 16.86 19.03 -15.41
C THR A 65 17.61 19.63 -14.22
N VAL A 66 17.39 20.93 -13.98
CA VAL A 66 18.08 21.68 -12.94
C VAL A 66 17.09 22.51 -12.12
N SER A 67 17.13 22.36 -10.80
CA SER A 67 16.39 23.22 -9.87
C SER A 67 17.16 24.50 -9.51
N ALA A 68 16.44 25.54 -9.11
CA ALA A 68 17.01 26.79 -8.63
C ALA A 68 17.95 26.62 -7.42
N TYR A 69 18.97 27.48 -7.36
CA TYR A 69 19.95 27.53 -6.27
C TYR A 69 19.35 28.06 -4.96
N GLY A 70 20.00 27.78 -3.83
CA GLY A 70 19.65 28.37 -2.52
C GLY A 70 18.48 27.72 -1.79
N LYS A 71 18.05 26.52 -2.20
CA LYS A 71 16.93 25.78 -1.58
C LYS A 71 17.44 24.70 -0.61
N LEU A 72 16.67 24.43 0.44
CA LEU A 72 16.95 23.35 1.41
C LEU A 72 16.24 22.05 1.06
N THR A 73 15.32 22.08 0.10
CA THR A 73 14.63 20.90 -0.42
C THR A 73 14.55 20.98 -1.93
N ALA A 74 14.67 19.82 -2.58
CA ALA A 74 14.48 19.67 -4.00
C ALA A 74 13.67 18.40 -4.25
N GLU A 75 12.68 18.49 -5.11
CA GLU A 75 11.79 17.36 -5.45
C GLU A 75 11.60 17.32 -6.96
N TRP A 76 11.69 16.14 -7.53
CA TRP A 76 11.35 15.86 -8.92
C TRP A 76 10.51 14.59 -8.94
N ARG A 77 9.49 14.53 -9.80
CA ARG A 77 8.68 13.32 -9.94
C ARG A 77 8.21 13.08 -11.37
N VAL A 78 8.03 11.81 -11.68
CA VAL A 78 7.42 11.32 -12.93
C VAL A 78 6.14 10.55 -12.64
N GLU A 79 5.13 10.74 -13.48
CA GLU A 79 3.86 10.01 -13.45
C GLU A 79 3.86 8.88 -14.50
N LEU A 80 3.80 7.63 -14.05
CA LEU A 80 3.80 6.45 -14.92
C LEU A 80 2.46 6.26 -15.68
N GLY A 81 1.41 6.95 -15.23
CA GLY A 81 0.06 7.00 -15.79
C GLY A 81 -0.93 6.04 -15.13
N LYS A 82 -0.44 4.94 -14.55
CA LYS A 82 -1.21 3.98 -13.75
C LYS A 82 -0.29 3.33 -12.72
N ILE A 83 -0.86 2.61 -11.75
CA ILE A 83 -0.08 1.84 -10.78
C ILE A 83 0.61 0.71 -11.52
N LEU A 84 1.94 0.65 -11.51
CA LEU A 84 2.75 -0.36 -12.20
C LEU A 84 3.74 -0.99 -11.25
N SER A 85 4.08 -2.25 -11.49
CA SER A 85 5.15 -2.95 -10.77
C SER A 85 6.50 -2.49 -11.31
N ILE A 86 7.30 -1.88 -10.43
CA ILE A 86 8.65 -1.39 -10.71
C ILE A 86 9.62 -2.48 -10.26
N HIS A 87 10.68 -2.70 -11.02
CA HIS A 87 11.79 -3.58 -10.67
C HIS A 87 12.96 -2.78 -10.14
N HIS A 88 13.45 -1.85 -10.95
CA HIS A 88 14.59 -1.02 -10.60
C HIS A 88 14.50 0.35 -11.28
N ILE A 89 15.24 1.29 -10.73
CA ILE A 89 15.33 2.66 -11.21
C ILE A 89 16.79 2.98 -11.46
N VAL A 90 17.08 3.56 -12.63
CA VAL A 90 18.41 4.02 -13.01
C VAL A 90 18.38 5.53 -13.06
N ILE A 91 19.30 6.20 -12.36
CA ILE A 91 19.38 7.66 -12.34
C ILE A 91 20.76 8.10 -12.81
N HIS A 92 20.78 8.88 -13.89
CA HIS A 92 21.95 9.65 -14.33
C HIS A 92 21.86 11.05 -13.74
N TYR A 93 22.92 11.50 -13.07
CA TYR A 93 23.00 12.86 -12.53
C TYR A 93 24.01 13.70 -13.32
N ALA A 94 23.89 15.02 -13.18
CA ALA A 94 24.74 15.97 -13.90
C ALA A 94 26.21 15.88 -13.48
N THR A 95 27.11 16.03 -14.44
CA THR A 95 28.57 16.04 -14.23
C THR A 95 29.18 17.35 -14.69
N SER A 96 30.40 17.65 -14.24
CA SER A 96 31.17 18.80 -14.74
C SER A 96 31.75 18.57 -16.15
N ILE A 97 31.86 19.63 -16.95
CA ILE A 97 32.51 19.63 -18.28
C ILE A 97 34.05 19.58 -18.21
N TYR A 98 34.64 19.88 -17.05
CA TYR A 98 36.08 19.93 -16.86
C TYR A 98 36.63 18.53 -16.53
N THR A 99 36.96 17.81 -17.60
CA THR A 99 37.70 16.55 -17.72
C THR A 99 38.50 16.07 -16.49
N GLY A 100 38.18 14.86 -16.03
CA GLY A 100 39.17 13.92 -15.47
C GLY A 100 39.48 14.00 -13.97
N VAL A 101 38.95 14.98 -13.23
CA VAL A 101 39.12 15.06 -11.77
C VAL A 101 37.84 14.55 -11.09
N LYS A 102 37.95 13.50 -10.27
CA LYS A 102 36.86 12.94 -9.43
C LYS A 102 36.38 13.88 -8.31
N ASP A 103 36.80 15.14 -8.30
CA ASP A 103 36.27 16.14 -7.37
C ASP A 103 35.19 16.94 -8.08
N ASP A 104 34.06 16.26 -8.30
CA ASP A 104 32.90 16.88 -8.93
C ASP A 104 31.97 17.43 -7.85
N SER A 105 31.85 18.75 -7.76
CA SER A 105 30.91 19.43 -6.86
C SER A 105 29.46 18.95 -7.07
N TYR A 106 29.11 18.46 -8.26
CA TYR A 106 27.79 17.90 -8.55
C TYR A 106 27.52 16.57 -7.85
N SER A 107 28.55 15.75 -7.58
CA SER A 107 28.38 14.54 -6.77
C SER A 107 27.86 14.89 -5.36
N ALA A 108 28.40 15.95 -4.75
CA ALA A 108 27.97 16.46 -3.44
C ALA A 108 26.51 16.93 -3.43
N HIS A 109 26.03 17.46 -4.56
CA HIS A 109 24.64 17.88 -4.72
C HIS A 109 23.72 16.66 -4.74
N PHE A 110 24.16 15.57 -5.36
CA PHE A 110 23.38 14.34 -5.54
C PHE A 110 23.38 13.44 -4.28
N LEU A 111 24.45 13.44 -3.48
CA LEU A 111 24.53 12.64 -2.24
C LEU A 111 23.34 12.84 -1.30
N GLY A 112 22.98 11.81 -0.55
CA GLY A 112 21.91 11.85 0.46
C GLY A 112 20.49 11.95 -0.11
N PHE A 113 20.32 11.75 -1.42
CA PHE A 113 19.01 11.72 -2.06
C PHE A 113 18.17 10.52 -1.60
N SER A 114 16.88 10.62 -1.85
CA SER A 114 15.90 9.57 -1.52
C SER A 114 15.00 9.35 -2.73
N VAL A 115 14.55 8.11 -2.92
CA VAL A 115 13.57 7.76 -3.96
C VAL A 115 12.35 7.15 -3.28
N TYR A 116 11.18 7.71 -3.60
CA TYR A 116 9.89 7.24 -3.11
C TYR A 116 9.04 6.72 -4.25
N ILE A 117 8.26 5.68 -3.96
CA ILE A 117 7.23 5.14 -4.85
C ILE A 117 5.88 5.47 -4.21
N SER A 118 5.01 6.19 -4.93
CA SER A 118 3.72 6.64 -4.38
C SER A 118 2.57 6.41 -5.36
N ASN A 119 1.37 6.23 -4.81
CA ASN A 119 0.12 6.24 -5.59
C ASN A 119 -0.47 7.65 -5.73
N THR A 120 0.04 8.62 -4.96
CA THR A 120 -0.35 10.04 -5.00
C THR A 120 0.84 10.90 -5.42
N THR A 121 0.60 12.20 -5.61
CA THR A 121 1.65 13.18 -5.90
C THR A 121 2.53 13.50 -4.68
N PHE A 122 2.22 12.98 -3.49
CA PHE A 122 2.94 13.26 -2.25
C PHE A 122 3.83 12.09 -1.84
N LYS A 123 5.11 12.38 -1.55
CA LYS A 123 6.06 11.37 -1.06
C LYS A 123 5.68 10.72 0.28
N ARG A 124 4.96 11.45 1.14
CA ARG A 124 4.59 10.98 2.49
C ARG A 124 3.53 9.87 2.48
N ASP A 125 2.78 9.76 1.38
CA ASP A 125 1.78 8.71 1.17
C ASP A 125 2.40 7.47 0.51
N GLY A 126 3.69 7.55 0.14
CA GLY A 126 4.42 6.51 -0.55
C GLY A 126 5.40 5.74 0.33
N VAL A 127 6.05 4.75 -0.27
CA VAL A 127 7.09 3.94 0.36
C VAL A 127 8.45 4.55 0.04
N LEU A 128 9.31 4.68 1.05
CA LEU A 128 10.73 5.00 0.87
C LEU A 128 11.41 3.80 0.23
N CYS A 129 11.67 3.85 -1.07
CA CYS A 129 12.37 2.77 -1.74
C CYS A 129 13.87 2.81 -1.43
N PHE A 130 14.47 3.99 -1.52
CA PHE A 130 15.91 4.12 -1.38
C PHE A 130 16.26 5.41 -0.65
N LYS A 131 17.27 5.31 0.20
CA LYS A 131 17.89 6.46 0.86
C LYS A 131 19.40 6.30 0.76
N ASP A 132 20.06 7.27 0.14
CA ASP A 132 21.51 7.33 0.20
C ASP A 132 21.96 7.73 1.61
N VAL A 133 22.72 6.81 2.22
CA VAL A 133 23.40 6.97 3.51
C VAL A 133 24.86 6.55 3.46
N ASN A 134 25.30 5.95 2.35
CA ASN A 134 26.58 5.24 2.26
C ASN A 134 27.52 5.83 1.22
N TYR A 135 27.00 6.52 0.20
CA TYR A 135 27.85 7.03 -0.85
C TYR A 135 28.66 8.24 -0.38
N THR A 136 29.85 8.33 -0.95
CA THR A 136 30.78 9.46 -0.88
C THR A 136 30.96 10.02 -2.29
N ARG A 137 31.56 11.20 -2.42
CA ARG A 137 31.82 11.84 -3.72
C ARG A 137 32.65 10.96 -4.66
N SER A 138 33.51 10.12 -4.09
CA SER A 138 34.41 9.23 -4.85
C SER A 138 33.81 7.86 -5.17
N THR A 139 32.71 7.47 -4.49
CA THR A 139 32.11 6.13 -4.60
C THR A 139 30.75 6.11 -5.27
N ILE A 140 30.05 7.25 -5.35
CA ILE A 140 28.76 7.31 -6.03
C ILE A 140 28.91 7.02 -7.53
N PRO A 141 28.25 5.99 -8.08
CA PRO A 141 28.34 5.68 -9.50
C PRO A 141 27.43 6.59 -10.32
N ASN A 142 27.76 6.80 -11.59
CA ASN A 142 26.87 7.43 -12.58
C ASN A 142 26.77 6.52 -13.81
N PRO A 143 25.64 5.83 -14.05
CA PRO A 143 24.38 5.96 -13.31
C PRO A 143 24.34 5.25 -11.96
N VAL A 144 23.41 5.66 -11.09
CA VAL A 144 23.03 4.91 -9.89
C VAL A 144 21.91 3.92 -10.24
N ASN A 145 22.10 2.65 -9.91
CA ASN A 145 21.09 1.60 -10.08
C ASN A 145 20.46 1.26 -8.73
N ILE A 146 19.14 1.43 -8.63
CA ILE A 146 18.36 1.32 -7.40
C ILE A 146 17.35 0.20 -7.56
N THR A 147 17.50 -0.86 -6.78
CA THR A 147 16.49 -1.93 -6.72
C THR A 147 15.27 -1.43 -5.96
N CYS A 148 14.14 -1.34 -6.64
CA CYS A 148 12.88 -0.79 -6.12
C CYS A 148 11.69 -1.68 -6.51
N PRO A 149 11.55 -2.89 -5.93
CA PRO A 149 10.53 -3.85 -6.32
C PRO A 149 9.15 -3.51 -5.72
N TYR A 150 8.74 -2.25 -5.82
CA TYR A 150 7.46 -1.73 -5.33
C TYR A 150 6.52 -1.45 -6.50
N HIS A 151 5.25 -1.21 -6.18
CA HIS A 151 4.26 -0.78 -7.15
C HIS A 151 3.85 0.66 -6.85
N GLY A 152 3.66 1.45 -7.90
CA GLY A 152 3.25 2.84 -7.73
C GLY A 152 2.85 3.50 -9.03
N ARG A 153 2.23 4.67 -8.90
CA ARG A 153 1.91 5.56 -10.03
C ARG A 153 2.99 6.62 -10.24
N TYR A 154 3.68 7.01 -9.18
CA TYR A 154 4.69 8.06 -9.18
C TYR A 154 6.02 7.54 -8.66
N VAL A 155 7.10 7.94 -9.33
CA VAL A 155 8.46 7.86 -8.82
C VAL A 155 8.91 9.26 -8.45
N ILE A 156 9.35 9.44 -7.21
CA ILE A 156 9.68 10.74 -6.65
C ILE A 156 11.13 10.74 -6.18
N TYR A 157 11.97 11.51 -6.84
CA TYR A 157 13.29 11.87 -6.36
C TYR A 157 13.17 13.03 -5.37
N TYR A 158 13.85 12.91 -4.23
CA TYR A 158 13.80 13.91 -3.19
C TYR A 158 15.15 14.11 -2.51
N ASN A 159 15.53 15.38 -2.38
CA ASN A 159 16.71 15.78 -1.65
C ASN A 159 16.33 16.74 -0.52
N ASN A 160 16.88 16.51 0.67
CA ASN A 160 16.56 17.24 1.89
C ASN A 160 17.82 17.67 2.64
N ARG A 161 17.86 18.96 3.00
CA ARG A 161 18.90 19.65 3.76
C ARG A 161 18.31 20.51 4.88
N THR A 162 17.27 20.03 5.57
CA THR A 162 16.67 20.77 6.70
C THR A 162 17.22 20.40 8.08
N GLN A 163 17.90 19.25 8.22
CA GLN A 163 18.40 18.76 9.51
C GLN A 163 19.93 18.82 9.58
N TRP A 164 20.46 19.80 10.31
CA TRP A 164 21.90 20.02 10.50
C TRP A 164 22.41 19.30 11.77
N PRO A 165 23.65 18.77 11.81
CA PRO A 165 24.69 18.79 10.78
C PRO A 165 24.53 17.71 9.70
N PHE A 166 24.94 18.02 8.46
CA PHE A 166 25.01 17.05 7.36
C PHE A 166 26.36 16.30 7.37
N PRO A 167 26.44 15.09 6.80
CA PRO A 167 27.71 14.44 6.51
C PRO A 167 28.64 15.37 5.71
N ALA A 168 29.95 15.33 6.01
CA ALA A 168 30.93 16.32 5.55
C ALA A 168 31.00 16.50 4.01
N GLU A 169 30.63 15.46 3.27
CA GLU A 169 30.69 15.45 1.82
C GLU A 169 29.44 15.99 1.13
N TYR A 170 28.33 16.15 1.86
CA TYR A 170 27.06 16.59 1.31
C TYR A 170 27.09 18.09 1.01
N SER A 171 26.43 18.51 -0.07
CA SER A 171 26.14 19.93 -0.26
C SER A 171 25.23 20.45 0.85
N ARG A 172 25.44 21.70 1.27
CA ARG A 172 24.59 22.39 2.26
C ARG A 172 23.18 22.69 1.73
N LEU A 173 23.03 22.70 0.41
CA LEU A 173 21.79 23.01 -0.29
C LEU A 173 21.31 21.79 -1.08
N ALA A 174 20.01 21.75 -1.35
CA ALA A 174 19.37 20.67 -2.08
C ALA A 174 19.21 21.06 -3.56
N TYR A 175 19.48 20.10 -4.45
CA TYR A 175 19.37 20.28 -5.89
C TYR A 175 18.70 19.08 -6.56
N ASN A 176 17.92 19.36 -7.60
CA ASN A 176 17.62 18.42 -8.67
C ASN A 176 18.61 18.71 -9.79
N CYS A 177 19.61 17.86 -9.99
CA CYS A 177 20.55 17.92 -11.13
C CYS A 177 20.54 16.55 -11.81
N ILE A 178 19.43 16.21 -12.45
CA ILE A 178 19.16 14.87 -12.96
C ILE A 178 19.14 14.94 -14.48
N CYS A 179 19.88 14.05 -15.13
CA CYS A 179 19.95 14.01 -16.59
C CYS A 179 19.03 12.94 -17.18
N GLU A 180 18.88 11.79 -16.54
CA GLU A 180 17.94 10.77 -17.00
C GLU A 180 17.49 9.90 -15.83
N VAL A 181 16.21 9.54 -15.81
CA VAL A 181 15.57 8.62 -14.87
C VAL A 181 14.86 7.55 -15.68
N GLU A 182 15.40 6.34 -15.65
CA GLU A 182 14.80 5.18 -16.28
C GLU A 182 14.12 4.33 -15.19
N VAL A 183 12.83 4.07 -15.34
CA VAL A 183 12.04 3.27 -14.39
C VAL A 183 11.70 1.96 -15.07
N TYR A 184 12.42 0.89 -14.74
CA TYR A 184 12.23 -0.41 -15.38
C TYR A 184 11.20 -1.24 -14.63
N GLY A 185 10.23 -1.79 -15.35
CA GLY A 185 9.21 -2.66 -14.78
C GLY A 185 8.24 -3.21 -15.82
N CYS A 186 7.09 -3.69 -15.36
CA CYS A 186 6.07 -4.26 -16.24
C CYS A 186 5.06 -3.20 -16.70
N ARG A 187 4.93 -3.02 -18.02
CA ARG A 187 3.98 -2.06 -18.62
C ARG A 187 2.50 -2.43 -18.42
N LYS A 188 2.21 -3.72 -18.27
CA LYS A 188 0.87 -4.24 -17.96
C LYS A 188 0.75 -4.42 -16.44
N GLN A 189 -0.40 -4.00 -15.91
CA GLN A 189 -0.76 -4.19 -14.50
C GLN A 189 -0.92 -5.68 -14.19
N GLY A 190 -0.62 -6.03 -12.94
CA GLY A 190 -0.77 -7.40 -12.44
C GLY A 190 0.04 -8.43 -13.20
N ARG A 191 1.26 -8.07 -13.62
CA ARG A 191 2.19 -8.98 -14.28
C ARG A 191 3.56 -8.98 -13.62
N TYR A 192 4.22 -10.13 -13.64
CA TYR A 192 5.53 -10.36 -13.05
C TYR A 192 6.38 -11.34 -13.88
N GLY A 193 7.61 -11.56 -13.42
CA GLY A 193 8.64 -12.38 -14.06
C GLY A 193 9.51 -11.53 -14.99
N GLU A 194 10.64 -12.10 -15.42
CA GLU A 194 11.66 -11.42 -16.24
C GLU A 194 11.08 -10.83 -17.55
N ASN A 195 10.06 -11.50 -18.10
CA ASN A 195 9.39 -11.11 -19.34
C ASN A 195 7.97 -10.55 -19.15
N CYS A 196 7.59 -10.18 -17.91
CA CYS A 196 6.26 -9.66 -17.58
C CYS A 196 5.10 -10.49 -18.18
N ALA A 197 5.31 -11.80 -18.32
CA ALA A 197 4.42 -12.71 -19.04
C ALA A 197 3.41 -13.36 -18.10
N ILE A 198 3.77 -13.49 -16.82
CA ILE A 198 2.99 -14.20 -15.82
C ILE A 198 2.06 -13.20 -15.13
N SER A 199 0.77 -13.53 -15.03
CA SER A 199 -0.17 -12.72 -14.27
C SER A 199 0.03 -12.95 -12.77
N CYS A 200 -0.13 -11.90 -11.96
CA CYS A 200 -0.15 -12.04 -10.50
C CYS A 200 -1.20 -13.06 -10.07
N PRO A 201 -0.98 -13.78 -8.95
CA PRO A 201 -1.97 -14.69 -8.39
C PRO A 201 -3.34 -14.03 -8.24
N THR A 202 -4.40 -14.78 -8.55
CA THR A 202 -5.78 -14.28 -8.67
C THR A 202 -6.29 -13.57 -7.42
N ASN A 203 -5.87 -14.04 -6.23
CA ASN A 203 -6.34 -13.53 -4.96
C ASN A 203 -5.37 -12.52 -4.33
N CYS A 204 -4.32 -12.08 -5.03
CA CYS A 204 -3.55 -10.92 -4.55
C CYS A 204 -4.48 -9.71 -4.45
N LEU A 205 -4.35 -8.94 -3.38
CA LEU A 205 -5.05 -7.67 -3.22
C LEU A 205 -4.72 -6.74 -4.41
N ASP A 206 -5.75 -6.15 -5.01
CA ASP A 206 -5.67 -5.28 -6.18
C ASP A 206 -4.91 -5.86 -7.40
N SER A 207 -4.76 -7.20 -7.46
CA SER A 207 -3.93 -7.89 -8.45
C SER A 207 -2.46 -7.41 -8.47
N VAL A 208 -1.92 -7.03 -7.30
CA VAL A 208 -0.54 -6.55 -7.18
C VAL A 208 0.36 -7.57 -6.50
N CYS A 209 1.49 -7.86 -7.14
CA CYS A 209 2.49 -8.80 -6.65
C CYS A 209 3.91 -8.32 -6.95
N HIS A 210 4.88 -8.92 -6.27
CA HIS A 210 6.30 -8.64 -6.44
C HIS A 210 6.74 -9.02 -7.85
N VAL A 211 7.45 -8.10 -8.51
CA VAL A 211 7.69 -8.13 -9.96
C VAL A 211 8.60 -9.28 -10.43
N VAL A 212 9.38 -9.88 -9.53
CA VAL A 212 10.31 -10.98 -9.86
C VAL A 212 9.67 -12.35 -9.59
N ASN A 213 9.25 -12.60 -8.35
CA ASN A 213 8.82 -13.91 -7.87
C ASN A 213 7.29 -14.09 -7.78
N GLY A 214 6.50 -13.03 -7.95
CA GLY A 214 5.03 -13.11 -7.96
C GLY A 214 4.37 -13.15 -6.58
N THR A 215 5.12 -13.03 -5.49
CA THR A 215 4.56 -12.98 -4.12
C THR A 215 3.60 -11.80 -3.96
N CYS A 216 2.41 -12.03 -3.42
CA CYS A 216 1.43 -10.99 -3.16
C CYS A 216 1.87 -10.11 -1.99
N PHE A 217 1.59 -8.80 -2.05
CA PHE A 217 1.81 -7.89 -0.92
C PHE A 217 0.70 -7.92 0.14
N GLY A 218 -0.42 -8.55 -0.20
CA GLY A 218 -1.56 -8.82 0.67
C GLY A 218 -2.59 -9.63 -0.09
N CYS A 219 -3.49 -10.29 0.63
CA CYS A 219 -4.50 -11.15 0.07
C CYS A 219 -5.90 -10.54 0.10
N SER A 220 -6.67 -10.86 -0.93
CA SER A 220 -8.11 -10.59 -0.98
C SER A 220 -8.84 -11.33 0.13
N MET A 221 -10.04 -10.85 0.49
CA MET A 221 -10.83 -11.44 1.56
C MET A 221 -11.04 -12.95 1.39
N GLY A 222 -10.81 -13.71 2.46
CA GLY A 222 -11.00 -15.16 2.48
C GLY A 222 -9.78 -15.98 2.07
N TYR A 223 -8.64 -15.33 1.80
CA TYR A 223 -7.40 -15.99 1.40
C TYR A 223 -6.19 -15.47 2.19
N LYS A 224 -5.16 -16.30 2.25
CA LYS A 224 -3.85 -15.99 2.85
C LYS A 224 -2.72 -16.76 2.14
N GLY A 225 -1.50 -16.54 2.61
CA GLY A 225 -0.29 -17.18 2.08
C GLY A 225 0.43 -16.28 1.08
N GLU A 226 1.67 -16.61 0.75
CA GLU A 226 2.52 -15.77 -0.11
C GLU A 226 1.94 -15.55 -1.50
N MET A 227 1.19 -16.53 -2.02
CA MET A 227 0.54 -16.47 -3.34
C MET A 227 -0.99 -16.33 -3.23
N CYS A 228 -1.53 -16.11 -2.02
CA CYS A 228 -2.97 -16.04 -1.75
C CYS A 228 -3.78 -17.24 -2.28
N ASP A 229 -3.17 -18.41 -2.29
CA ASP A 229 -3.71 -19.67 -2.77
C ASP A 229 -4.37 -20.50 -1.65
N LEU A 230 -4.15 -20.13 -0.39
CA LEU A 230 -4.75 -20.78 0.77
C LEU A 230 -6.01 -20.03 1.19
N GLU A 231 -7.12 -20.76 1.35
CA GLU A 231 -8.32 -20.21 1.96
C GLU A 231 -8.09 -19.93 3.46
N CYS A 232 -8.90 -19.05 4.05
CA CYS A 232 -8.82 -18.83 5.48
C CYS A 232 -9.06 -20.10 6.29
N PRO A 233 -8.21 -20.36 7.31
CA PRO A 233 -8.43 -21.46 8.22
C PRO A 233 -9.74 -21.26 9.00
N PHE A 234 -10.28 -22.36 9.53
CA PHE A 234 -11.47 -22.32 10.38
C PHE A 234 -11.32 -21.30 11.52
N GLY A 235 -12.35 -20.49 11.71
CA GLY A 235 -12.36 -19.45 12.75
C GLY A 235 -11.77 -18.10 12.34
N PHE A 236 -11.29 -17.95 11.11
CA PHE A 236 -10.70 -16.71 10.59
C PHE A 236 -11.40 -16.20 9.33
N TYR A 237 -11.40 -14.89 9.13
CA TYR A 237 -11.98 -14.25 7.95
C TYR A 237 -11.26 -12.95 7.58
N GLY A 238 -11.69 -12.34 6.47
CA GLY A 238 -11.24 -11.02 6.02
C GLY A 238 -9.98 -11.08 5.18
N HIS A 239 -9.34 -9.93 4.98
CA HIS A 239 -8.06 -9.83 4.28
C HIS A 239 -6.96 -10.52 5.09
N ASP A 240 -6.13 -11.31 4.41
CA ASP A 240 -5.03 -12.09 5.00
C ASP A 240 -5.47 -13.00 6.17
N CYS A 241 -6.78 -13.23 6.32
CA CYS A 241 -7.38 -13.99 7.42
C CYS A 241 -7.00 -13.47 8.81
N LEU A 242 -6.87 -12.14 8.97
CA LEU A 242 -6.45 -11.51 10.23
C LEU A 242 -7.59 -11.33 11.24
N GLU A 243 -8.85 -11.46 10.82
CA GLU A 243 -10.01 -11.30 11.69
C GLU A 243 -10.52 -12.65 12.23
N ASN A 244 -11.05 -12.64 13.46
CA ASN A 244 -11.57 -13.83 14.14
C ASN A 244 -13.10 -13.92 14.02
N CYS A 245 -13.62 -15.07 13.57
CA CYS A 245 -15.05 -15.36 13.65
C CYS A 245 -15.55 -15.27 15.11
N SER A 246 -16.81 -14.87 15.31
CA SER A 246 -17.40 -14.81 16.66
C SER A 246 -17.52 -16.20 17.30
N ALA A 247 -17.22 -16.29 18.59
CA ALA A 247 -17.47 -17.49 19.38
C ALA A 247 -18.98 -17.75 19.59
N ASN A 248 -19.81 -16.72 19.39
CA ASN A 248 -21.25 -16.74 19.63
C ASN A 248 -22.06 -17.03 18.34
N CYS A 249 -21.39 -17.39 17.25
CA CYS A 249 -22.08 -18.00 16.10
C CYS A 249 -22.77 -19.30 16.54
N GLY A 250 -23.88 -19.68 15.90
CA GLY A 250 -24.64 -20.89 16.26
C GLY A 250 -23.79 -22.15 16.36
N VAL A 251 -22.84 -22.31 15.42
CA VAL A 251 -21.65 -23.13 15.63
C VAL A 251 -20.48 -22.20 15.95
N SER A 252 -19.86 -22.37 17.11
CA SER A 252 -18.80 -21.48 17.59
C SER A 252 -17.69 -21.34 16.54
N ARG A 253 -17.29 -20.08 16.25
CA ARG A 253 -16.25 -19.74 15.27
C ARG A 253 -16.55 -20.15 13.82
N LEU A 254 -17.74 -20.68 13.50
CA LEU A 254 -18.12 -20.97 12.12
C LEU A 254 -18.73 -19.74 11.46
N CYS A 255 -17.96 -19.09 10.58
CA CYS A 255 -18.41 -17.93 9.84
C CYS A 255 -17.93 -17.96 8.38
N ASP A 256 -18.55 -17.13 7.53
CA ASP A 256 -18.09 -16.90 6.16
C ASP A 256 -16.68 -16.29 6.18
N ARG A 257 -15.75 -16.96 5.51
CA ARG A 257 -14.34 -16.57 5.48
C ARG A 257 -14.06 -15.20 4.86
N LYS A 258 -14.99 -14.63 4.08
CA LYS A 258 -14.79 -13.32 3.46
C LYS A 258 -15.34 -12.21 4.36
N THR A 259 -16.56 -12.37 4.84
CA THR A 259 -17.36 -11.32 5.48
C THR A 259 -17.42 -11.43 6.99
N GLY A 260 -17.07 -12.57 7.58
CA GLY A 260 -17.17 -12.82 9.02
C GLY A 260 -18.57 -13.14 9.51
N ASN A 261 -19.56 -13.22 8.61
CA ASN A 261 -20.95 -13.47 8.97
C ASN A 261 -21.12 -14.92 9.45
N CYS A 262 -21.80 -15.11 10.57
CA CYS A 262 -22.10 -16.44 11.08
C CYS A 262 -22.97 -17.20 10.08
N MET A 263 -22.64 -18.47 9.84
CA MET A 263 -23.36 -19.32 8.88
C MET A 263 -24.69 -19.84 9.43
N GLN A 264 -24.93 -19.68 10.73
CA GLN A 264 -26.13 -20.06 11.42
C GLN A 264 -26.58 -18.92 12.35
N ALA A 265 -27.81 -19.02 12.84
CA ALA A 265 -28.34 -18.11 13.85
C ALA A 265 -27.41 -18.01 15.06
N CYS A 266 -27.43 -16.88 15.74
CA CYS A 266 -26.57 -16.65 16.90
C CYS A 266 -26.93 -17.57 18.06
N GLN A 267 -25.95 -17.83 18.92
CA GLN A 267 -26.20 -18.42 20.22
C GLN A 267 -27.13 -17.53 21.05
N THR A 268 -27.85 -18.14 21.99
CA THR A 268 -28.79 -17.49 22.90
C THR A 268 -28.19 -16.22 23.52
N GLY A 269 -28.93 -15.12 23.46
CA GLY A 269 -28.50 -13.83 23.99
C GLY A 269 -27.65 -12.97 23.04
N TRP A 270 -27.33 -13.44 21.83
CA TRP A 270 -26.54 -12.71 20.85
C TRP A 270 -27.33 -12.46 19.56
N LYS A 271 -26.96 -11.40 18.83
CA LYS A 271 -27.61 -11.00 17.58
C LYS A 271 -26.68 -10.28 16.61
N GLY A 272 -27.22 -10.03 15.42
CA GLY A 272 -26.52 -9.46 14.28
C GLY A 272 -25.87 -10.53 13.41
N ASN A 273 -25.50 -10.17 12.18
CA ASN A 273 -24.87 -11.08 11.21
C ASN A 273 -23.58 -11.75 11.71
N ARG A 274 -22.81 -11.07 12.56
CA ARG A 274 -21.57 -11.59 13.15
C ARG A 274 -21.73 -12.06 14.61
N CYS A 275 -22.93 -12.01 15.19
CA CYS A 275 -23.18 -12.40 16.59
C CYS A 275 -22.20 -11.77 17.61
N ILE A 276 -21.89 -10.49 17.43
CA ILE A 276 -20.99 -9.72 18.34
C ILE A 276 -21.76 -8.75 19.23
N ARG A 277 -23.07 -8.63 19.02
CA ARG A 277 -23.95 -7.79 19.83
C ARG A 277 -24.80 -8.67 20.71
N GLU A 278 -24.94 -8.28 21.97
CA GLU A 278 -25.97 -8.84 22.85
C GLU A 278 -27.38 -8.42 22.40
N CYS A 279 -28.41 -9.08 22.92
CA CYS A 279 -29.80 -8.64 22.80
C CYS A 279 -29.99 -7.17 23.24
N ASP A 280 -31.03 -6.47 22.79
CA ASP A 280 -31.27 -5.11 23.30
C ASP A 280 -31.86 -5.15 24.72
N GLY A 281 -31.87 -4.01 25.41
CA GLY A 281 -32.44 -3.94 26.75
C GLY A 281 -33.92 -4.31 26.71
N GLY A 282 -34.37 -5.11 27.68
CA GLY A 282 -35.73 -5.65 27.71
C GLY A 282 -35.91 -6.98 26.96
N PHE A 283 -34.87 -7.49 26.29
CA PHE A 283 -34.94 -8.77 25.57
C PHE A 283 -33.81 -9.74 25.97
N PHE A 284 -34.11 -11.03 25.98
CA PHE A 284 -33.14 -12.11 26.19
C PHE A 284 -33.48 -13.34 25.32
N GLY A 285 -32.68 -14.39 25.47
CA GLY A 285 -33.02 -15.70 24.93
C GLY A 285 -32.60 -15.90 23.47
N HIS A 286 -33.13 -16.96 22.85
CA HIS A 286 -32.81 -17.29 21.47
C HIS A 286 -33.45 -16.26 20.53
N ASN A 287 -32.71 -15.76 19.53
CA ASN A 287 -33.15 -14.67 18.64
C ASN A 287 -33.58 -13.36 19.34
N CYS A 288 -33.31 -13.19 20.64
CA CYS A 288 -33.71 -12.01 21.42
C CYS A 288 -35.23 -11.73 21.38
N THR A 289 -36.05 -12.77 21.42
CA THR A 289 -37.52 -12.64 21.35
C THR A 289 -38.22 -12.71 22.71
N GLU A 290 -37.51 -13.11 23.77
CA GLU A 290 -38.08 -13.23 25.12
C GLU A 290 -37.97 -11.89 25.85
N LEU A 291 -39.04 -11.47 26.54
CA LEU A 291 -39.12 -10.20 27.26
C LEU A 291 -38.60 -10.35 28.69
N CYS A 292 -37.73 -9.44 29.14
CA CYS A 292 -37.35 -9.35 30.55
C CYS A 292 -38.58 -9.15 31.45
N GLY A 293 -38.56 -9.72 32.66
CA GLY A 293 -39.53 -9.39 33.70
C GLY A 293 -39.26 -8.04 34.36
N GLU A 294 -39.91 -7.79 35.49
CA GLU A 294 -39.85 -6.50 36.19
C GLU A 294 -38.60 -6.41 37.08
N CYS A 295 -37.43 -6.24 36.44
CA CYS A 295 -36.17 -6.00 37.14
C CYS A 295 -36.19 -4.68 37.92
N PHE A 296 -35.50 -4.64 39.07
CA PHE A 296 -35.34 -3.44 39.89
C PHE A 296 -34.88 -2.23 39.05
N GLU A 297 -35.52 -1.08 39.23
CA GLU A 297 -35.25 0.18 38.51
C GLU A 297 -35.21 0.06 36.97
N LYS A 298 -35.92 -0.92 36.38
CA LYS A 298 -35.90 -1.22 34.93
C LYS A 298 -34.49 -1.51 34.40
N GLU A 299 -33.65 -2.09 35.24
CA GLU A 299 -32.34 -2.56 34.79
C GLU A 299 -32.46 -3.63 33.71
N ARG A 300 -31.39 -3.72 32.91
CA ARG A 300 -31.28 -4.69 31.84
C ARG A 300 -31.12 -6.09 32.44
N CYS A 301 -32.05 -7.00 32.13
CA CYS A 301 -31.90 -8.40 32.49
C CYS A 301 -30.74 -9.06 31.74
N HIS A 302 -30.25 -10.19 32.27
CA HIS A 302 -29.16 -10.92 31.67
C HIS A 302 -29.57 -11.48 30.29
N HIS A 303 -28.85 -11.07 29.24
CA HIS A 303 -29.23 -11.27 27.84
C HIS A 303 -29.40 -12.75 27.42
N VAL A 304 -28.79 -13.70 28.13
CA VAL A 304 -28.91 -15.14 27.81
C VAL A 304 -30.13 -15.81 28.45
N ASN A 305 -30.41 -15.52 29.73
CA ASN A 305 -31.35 -16.31 30.55
C ASN A 305 -32.45 -15.48 31.22
N GLY A 306 -32.44 -14.15 31.07
CA GLY A 306 -33.49 -13.27 31.56
C GLY A 306 -33.38 -12.88 33.04
N SER A 307 -32.32 -13.29 33.74
CA SER A 307 -32.23 -13.05 35.19
C SER A 307 -31.94 -11.59 35.55
N CYS A 308 -32.55 -11.10 36.62
CA CYS A 308 -32.32 -9.75 37.13
C CYS A 308 -31.26 -9.76 38.26
N LEU A 309 -30.05 -9.30 37.96
CA LEU A 309 -28.90 -9.38 38.89
C LEU A 309 -29.07 -8.55 40.18
N LYS A 310 -29.83 -7.45 40.13
CA LYS A 310 -30.12 -6.59 41.29
C LYS A 310 -31.45 -6.92 41.98
N GLY A 311 -32.09 -8.02 41.60
CA GLY A 311 -33.40 -8.40 42.11
C GLY A 311 -34.57 -7.71 41.38
N CYS A 312 -35.75 -7.84 41.98
CA CYS A 312 -37.02 -7.49 41.35
C CYS A 312 -37.56 -6.13 41.83
N ALA A 313 -38.39 -5.51 40.98
CA ALA A 313 -39.23 -4.41 41.38
C ALA A 313 -40.24 -4.85 42.47
N TYR A 314 -40.78 -3.87 43.20
CA TYR A 314 -41.75 -4.14 44.26
C TYR A 314 -42.97 -4.89 43.72
N GLY A 315 -43.37 -5.97 44.41
CA GLY A 315 -44.50 -6.82 44.01
C GLY A 315 -44.12 -7.97 43.06
N TYR A 316 -42.85 -8.08 42.64
CA TYR A 316 -42.39 -9.17 41.79
C TYR A 316 -41.35 -10.06 42.48
N SER A 317 -41.38 -11.35 42.18
CA SER A 317 -40.44 -12.34 42.73
C SER A 317 -39.91 -13.33 41.67
N GLY A 318 -38.93 -14.14 42.07
CA GLY A 318 -38.26 -15.11 41.21
C GLY A 318 -37.01 -14.56 40.51
N ILE A 319 -36.19 -15.45 39.93
CA ILE A 319 -34.89 -15.08 39.34
C ILE A 319 -35.01 -14.15 38.11
N ASN A 320 -36.11 -14.28 37.37
CA ASN A 320 -36.44 -13.47 36.19
C ASN A 320 -37.52 -12.40 36.49
N CYS A 321 -37.95 -12.25 37.74
CA CYS A 321 -38.96 -11.26 38.17
C CYS A 321 -40.27 -11.29 37.38
N THR A 322 -40.77 -12.51 37.10
CA THR A 322 -42.02 -12.75 36.34
C THR A 322 -43.20 -13.10 37.23
N ASN A 323 -42.98 -13.41 38.50
CA ASN A 323 -44.05 -13.79 39.42
C ASN A 323 -44.61 -12.53 40.06
N ASP A 324 -45.85 -12.17 39.73
CA ASP A 324 -46.60 -11.12 40.44
C ASP A 324 -47.07 -11.69 41.78
N GLU A 325 -46.50 -11.17 42.86
CA GLU A 325 -46.86 -11.58 44.23
C GLU A 325 -48.22 -11.02 44.65
N GLY A 326 -48.76 -10.04 43.93
CA GLY A 326 -50.01 -9.38 44.27
C GLY A 326 -49.97 -8.70 45.63
N LEU A 327 -50.39 -7.45 45.71
CA LEU A 327 -50.80 -6.90 47.00
C LEU A 327 -52.06 -7.67 47.43
N HIS A 328 -51.89 -8.74 48.22
CA HIS A 328 -52.97 -9.38 48.95
C HIS A 328 -53.46 -8.39 50.01
N ILE A 329 -54.18 -7.34 49.57
CA ILE A 329 -54.93 -6.46 50.45
C ILE A 329 -56.08 -7.31 50.97
N SER A 330 -55.83 -7.99 52.09
CA SER A 330 -56.90 -8.44 52.95
C SER A 330 -57.59 -7.18 53.45
N ILE A 331 -58.62 -6.73 52.72
CA ILE A 331 -59.56 -5.74 53.24
C ILE A 331 -60.27 -6.45 54.39
N ILE A 332 -59.74 -6.28 55.60
CA ILE A 332 -60.44 -6.63 56.82
C ILE A 332 -61.52 -5.55 56.95
N PHE A 333 -62.75 -5.92 56.53
CA PHE A 333 -63.97 -5.21 56.85
C PHE A 333 -64.28 -5.32 58.35
#